data_AF-A0AA38FVL4-F1
#
_entry.id   AF-A0AA38FVL4-F1
#
_cell.length_a   1.000
_cell.length_b   1.000
_cell.length_c   1.000
_cell.angle_alpha   90.00
_cell.angle_beta   90.00
_cell.angle_gamma   90.00
#
_symmetry.space_group_name_H-M   'P 1'
#
loop_
_entity.id
_entity.type
_entity.pdbx_description
1 polymer ?
#
loop_
_entity_poly.entity_id
_entity_poly.type
_entity_poly.pdbx_seq_one_letter_code
_entity_poly.pdbx_strand_id
1 'polypeptide(L)' 'RIDEFHDLRQGSMTVAEYESRFLDLLQYVDYMQDEQVRIHRFIRGMNLDLAGAVRIHCPQTLAEAVEKAYIAEETR' A
#
# COMPACT_ATOMS: atom_id res chain seq x y z
N ARG A 1 2.80 14.41 -9.43
CA ARG A 1 3.44 13.30 -8.68
C ARG A 1 2.97 13.26 -7.23
N ILE A 2 3.04 14.38 -6.49
CA ILE A 2 2.48 14.44 -5.11
C ILE A 2 0.97 14.19 -5.11
N ASP A 3 0.21 14.92 -5.93
CA ASP A 3 -1.26 14.72 -6.02
C ASP A 3 -1.60 13.31 -6.52
N GLU A 4 -0.88 12.84 -7.55
CA GLU A 4 -1.01 11.46 -8.05
C GLU A 4 -0.75 10.42 -6.96
N PHE A 5 0.25 10.64 -6.10
CA PHE A 5 0.51 9.76 -4.96
C PHE A 5 -0.58 9.84 -3.90
N HIS A 6 -1.20 11.00 -3.66
CA HIS A 6 -2.34 11.12 -2.72
C HIS A 6 -3.62 10.48 -3.25
N ASP A 7 -3.82 10.55 -4.56
CA ASP A 7 -5.01 10.03 -5.24
C ASP A 7 -4.86 8.56 -5.65
N LEU A 8 -3.66 7.99 -5.59
CA LEU A 8 -3.44 6.57 -5.90
C LEU A 8 -4.37 5.67 -5.06
N ARG A 9 -5.18 4.88 -5.75
CA ARG A 9 -6.03 3.82 -5.19
C ARG A 9 -5.75 2.53 -5.94
N GLN A 10 -5.75 1.39 -5.25
CA GLN A 10 -5.61 0.08 -5.84
C GLN A 10 -6.75 -0.18 -6.83
N GLY A 11 -8.00 0.09 -6.45
CA GLY A 11 -9.15 -0.09 -7.34
C GLY A 11 -9.25 -1.54 -7.83
N SER A 12 -9.12 -1.72 -9.14
CA SER A 12 -9.10 -3.02 -9.83
C SER A 12 -7.69 -3.55 -10.13
N MET A 13 -6.64 -2.82 -9.76
CA MET A 13 -5.25 -3.30 -9.90
C MET A 13 -5.01 -4.47 -8.96
N THR A 14 -4.21 -5.42 -9.42
CA THR A 14 -3.62 -6.45 -8.55
C THR A 14 -2.74 -5.79 -7.48
N VAL A 15 -2.43 -6.51 -6.41
CA VAL A 15 -1.50 -6.02 -5.37
C VAL A 15 -0.14 -5.69 -6.00
N ALA A 16 0.33 -6.50 -6.96
CA ALA A 16 1.59 -6.26 -7.67
C ALA A 16 1.58 -4.96 -8.49
N GLU A 17 0.54 -4.71 -9.26
CA GLU A 17 0.41 -3.48 -10.05
C GLU A 17 0.32 -2.25 -9.15
N TYR A 18 -0.43 -2.35 -8.05
CA TYR A 18 -0.57 -1.28 -7.07
C TYR A 18 0.74 -0.98 -6.33
N GLU A 19 1.45 -2.02 -5.86
CA GLU A 19 2.76 -1.90 -5.23
C GLU A 19 3.75 -1.20 -6.14
N SER A 20 3.87 -1.65 -7.40
CA SER A 20 4.79 -1.07 -8.38
C SER A 20 4.52 0.43 -8.57
N ARG A 21 3.25 0.82 -8.75
CA ARG A 21 2.89 2.25 -8.85
C ARG A 21 3.13 3.02 -7.57
N PHE A 22 2.88 2.40 -6.42
CA PHE A 22 3.10 3.03 -5.12
C PHE A 22 4.58 3.35 -4.92
N LEU A 23 5.48 2.40 -5.17
CA LEU A 23 6.93 2.58 -5.03
C LEU A 23 7.49 3.55 -6.06
N ASP A 24 7.00 3.49 -7.31
CA ASP A 24 7.37 4.47 -8.35
C ASP A 24 6.97 5.89 -7.93
N LEU A 25 5.80 6.09 -7.33
CA LEU A 25 5.41 7.42 -6.87
C LEU A 25 6.09 7.83 -5.56
N LEU A 26 6.41 6.87 -4.69
CA LEU A 26 7.06 7.10 -3.39
C LEU A 26 8.42 7.79 -3.55
N GLN A 27 9.17 7.48 -4.61
CA GLN A 27 10.47 8.11 -4.90
C GLN A 27 10.37 9.64 -5.11
N TYR A 28 9.18 10.15 -5.44
CA TYR A 28 8.93 11.57 -5.71
C TYR A 28 8.31 12.32 -4.52
N VAL A 29 8.01 11.63 -3.41
CA VAL A 29 7.43 12.19 -2.17
C VAL A 29 8.37 11.98 -0.98
N ASP A 30 9.63 12.41 -1.16
CA ASP A 30 10.78 12.20 -0.26
C ASP A 30 10.59 12.77 1.17
N TYR A 31 9.55 13.57 1.40
CA TYR A 31 9.17 14.05 2.73
C TYR A 31 8.49 12.98 3.61
N MET A 32 8.04 11.85 3.05
CA MET A 32 7.53 10.71 3.84
C MET A 32 8.67 9.79 4.26
N GLN A 33 9.49 10.22 5.22
CA GLN A 33 10.54 9.36 5.77
C GLN A 33 10.03 8.41 6.86
N ASP A 34 8.91 8.75 7.48
CA ASP A 34 8.29 7.94 8.52
C ASP A 34 7.65 6.67 7.91
N GLU A 35 8.12 5.51 8.36
CA GLU A 35 7.65 4.21 7.90
C GLU A 35 6.18 3.95 8.25
N GLN A 36 5.72 4.39 9.43
CA GLN A 36 4.31 4.29 9.82
C GLN A 36 3.43 5.13 8.91
N VAL A 37 3.90 6.30 8.47
CA VAL A 37 3.17 7.12 7.48
C VAL A 37 3.06 6.38 6.15
N ARG A 38 4.13 5.71 5.69
CA ARG A 38 4.12 4.91 4.45
C ARG A 38 3.15 3.74 4.54
N ILE A 39 3.16 3.00 5.65
CA ILE A 39 2.26 1.86 5.91
C ILE A 39 0.80 2.31 5.89
N HIS A 40 0.46 3.35 6.67
CA HIS A 40 -0.89 3.88 6.71
C HIS A 40 -1.35 4.37 5.33
N ARG A 41 -0.46 5.04 4.58
CA ARG A 41 -0.77 5.51 3.24
C ARG A 41 -1.00 4.34 2.28
N PHE A 42 -0.15 3.31 2.32
CA PHE A 42 -0.30 2.10 1.51
C PHE A 42 -1.66 1.45 1.76
N ILE A 43 -1.97 1.13 3.02
CA ILE A 43 -3.22 0.49 3.43
C ILE A 43 -4.45 1.35 3.10
N ARG A 44 -4.36 2.68 3.25
CA ARG A 44 -5.47 3.59 2.90
C ARG A 44 -5.79 3.59 1.40
N GLY A 45 -4.80 3.36 0.55
CA GLY A 45 -5.00 3.29 -0.90
C GLY A 45 -5.45 1.92 -1.40
N MET A 46 -5.34 0.86 -0.59
CA MET A 46 -5.74 -0.49 -0.97
C MET A 46 -7.25 -0.64 -1.18
N ASN A 47 -7.62 -1.70 -1.89
CA ASN A 47 -9.00 -2.17 -1.97
C ASN A 47 -9.49 -2.54 -0.55
N LEU A 48 -10.72 -2.16 -0.19
CA LEU A 48 -11.25 -2.30 1.17
C LEU A 48 -11.23 -3.76 1.66
N ASP A 49 -11.53 -4.71 0.79
CA ASP A 49 -11.59 -6.14 1.14
C ASP A 49 -10.21 -6.64 1.59
N LEU A 50 -9.16 -6.25 0.87
CA LEU A 50 -7.78 -6.63 1.18
C LEU A 50 -7.20 -5.82 2.34
N ALA A 51 -7.54 -4.52 2.40
CA ALA A 51 -7.04 -3.62 3.45
C ALA A 51 -7.45 -4.08 4.86
N GLY A 52 -8.63 -4.71 5.01
CA GLY A 52 -9.06 -5.30 6.28
C GLY A 52 -8.11 -6.40 6.76
N ALA A 53 -7.78 -7.34 5.89
CA ALA A 53 -6.87 -8.45 6.20
C ALA A 53 -5.47 -7.93 6.58
N VAL A 54 -4.91 -6.99 5.81
CA VAL A 54 -3.60 -6.40 6.11
C VAL A 54 -3.57 -5.70 7.47
N ARG A 55 -4.63 -4.95 7.83
CA ARG A 55 -4.69 -4.24 9.13
C ARG A 55 -4.67 -5.17 10.33
N ILE A 56 -5.31 -6.34 10.25
CA ILE A 56 -5.35 -7.31 11.36
C ILE A 56 -3.95 -7.78 11.74
N HIS A 57 -3.03 -7.81 10.77
CA HIS A 57 -1.64 -8.22 11.01
C HIS A 57 -0.74 -7.11 11.58
N CYS A 58 -1.24 -5.88 11.74
CA CYS A 58 -0.50 -4.74 12.32
C CYS A 58 0.95 -4.62 11.81
N PRO A 59 1.16 -4.50 10.48
CA PRO A 59 2.51 -4.46 9.90
C PRO A 59 3.33 -3.31 10.47
N GLN A 60 4.62 -3.57 10.72
CA GLN A 60 5.57 -2.61 11.27
C GLN A 60 6.50 -2.03 10.19
N THR A 61 6.56 -2.67 9.02
CA THR A 61 7.30 -2.19 7.85
C THR A 61 6.43 -2.13 6.60
N LEU A 62 6.82 -1.32 5.61
CA LEU A 62 6.12 -1.30 4.32
C LEU A 62 6.19 -2.68 3.63
N ALA A 63 7.33 -3.37 3.75
CA ALA A 63 7.52 -4.70 3.19
C ALA A 63 6.55 -5.73 3.80
N GLU A 64 6.35 -5.71 5.12
CA GLU A 64 5.35 -6.56 5.78
C GLU A 64 3.94 -6.26 5.29
N ALA A 65 3.58 -4.97 5.15
CA ALA A 65 2.26 -4.58 4.65
C ALA A 65 2.01 -5.12 3.23
N VAL A 66 3.02 -5.07 2.37
CA VAL A 66 3.00 -5.63 1.00
C VAL A 66 2.87 -7.15 1.03
N GLU A 67 3.67 -7.84 1.83
CA GLU A 67 3.60 -9.30 1.97
C GLU A 67 2.20 -9.75 2.40
N LYS A 68 1.61 -9.10 3.41
CA LYS A 68 0.25 -9.43 3.86
C LYS A 68 -0.81 -9.07 2.82
N ALA A 69 -0.58 -8.06 1.99
CA ALA A 69 -1.47 -7.74 0.88
C ALA A 69 -1.47 -8.87 -0.16
N TYR A 70 -0.30 -9.42 -0.51
CA TYR A 70 -0.20 -10.56 -1.42
C TYR A 70 -0.91 -11.81 -0.89
N ILE A 71 -0.68 -12.15 0.37
CA ILE A 71 -1.38 -13.28 1.02
C ILE A 71 -2.89 -13.07 0.96
N ALA A 72 -3.37 -11.86 1.30
CA ALA A 72 -4.79 -11.55 1.27
C ALA A 72 -5.41 -11.64 -0.13
N GLU A 73 -4.67 -11.26 -1.19
CA GLU A 73 -5.13 -11.37 -2.57
C GLU A 73 -5.16 -12.81 -3.07
N GLU A 74 -4.19 -13.64 -2.68
CA GLU A 74 -4.13 -15.06 -3.02
C GLU A 74 -5.23 -15.87 -2.30
N THR A 75 -5.56 -15.52 -1.06
CA THR A 75 -6.58 -16.22 -0.25
C THR A 75 -8.00 -15.66 -0.41
N ARG A 76 -8.23 -14.78 -1.39
CA ARG A 76 -9.51 -14.10 -1.61
C ARG A 76 -10.59 -15.01 -2.21
#